data_AF-A0A2G6HH47-F1
#
_entry.id   AF-A0A2G6HH47-F1
#
_cell.length_a   1.000
_cell.length_b   1.000
_cell.length_c   1.000
_cell.angle_alpha   90.00
_cell.angle_beta   90.00
_cell.angle_gamma   90.00
#
_symmetry.space_group_name_H-M   'P 1'
#
loop_
_entity.id
_entity.type
_entity.pdbx_description
1 polymer ?
#
loop_
_entity_poly.entity_id
_entity_poly.type
_entity_poly.pdbx_seq_one_letter_code
_entity_poly.pdbx_strand_id
1 'polypeptide(L)'
;MRYTLDTNILINMNRQYPRDIFPSIWRQLENAIDRSELCICEAVLRELERGGDDLHSWAKNLPGFVCPIQSEELITVTEISTSHPNWVRQQMNEADPFVIAHAKYEGSAIVSEEKAVGR
;
A
#
# COMPACT_ATOMS: atom_id res chain seq x y z
N MET A 1 11.26 -13.11 1.57
CA MET A 1 10.22 -12.68 2.51
C MET A 1 9.48 -11.55 1.81
N ARG A 2 8.14 -11.57 1.76
CA ARG A 2 7.38 -10.58 0.99
C ARG A 2 6.91 -9.44 1.88
N TYR A 3 6.78 -8.26 1.31
CA TYR A 3 6.38 -7.06 2.00
C TYR A 3 5.27 -6.37 1.23
N THR A 4 4.21 -6.00 1.94
CA THR A 4 3.13 -5.20 1.38
C THR A 4 3.28 -3.78 1.87
N LEU A 5 3.38 -2.83 0.93
CA LEU A 5 3.52 -1.42 1.24
C LEU A 5 2.14 -0.77 1.38
N ASP A 6 2.04 0.10 2.37
CA ASP A 6 0.88 0.96 2.58
C ASP A 6 1.00 2.26 1.75
N THR A 7 -0.11 2.96 1.56
CA THR A 7 -0.15 4.25 0.84
C THR A 7 0.70 5.29 1.54
N ASN A 8 0.65 5.34 2.87
CA ASN A 8 1.29 6.37 3.68
C ASN A 8 2.82 6.39 3.54
N ILE A 9 3.47 5.22 3.48
CA ILE A 9 4.92 5.09 3.37
C ILE A 9 5.38 5.58 2.00
N LEU A 10 4.62 5.29 0.93
CA LEU A 10 4.91 5.77 -0.42
C LEU A 10 4.76 7.29 -0.51
N ILE A 11 3.70 7.84 0.07
CA ILE A 11 3.49 9.29 0.12
C ILE A 11 4.61 9.98 0.91
N ASN A 12 4.95 9.47 2.09
CA ASN A 12 5.96 10.08 2.93
C ASN A 12 7.36 9.93 2.33
N MET A 13 7.68 8.78 1.74
CA MET A 13 8.91 8.56 1.00
C MET A 13 9.05 9.56 -0.15
N ASN A 14 8.00 9.85 -0.92
CA ASN A 14 8.05 10.87 -1.96
C ASN A 14 8.27 12.29 -1.42
N ARG A 15 7.76 12.59 -0.22
CA ARG A 15 7.94 13.89 0.43
C ARG A 15 9.34 14.07 1.00
N GLN A 16 9.89 13.04 1.64
CA GLN A 16 11.20 13.10 2.30
C GLN A 16 12.36 12.80 1.35
N TYR A 17 12.13 11.89 0.40
CA TYR A 17 13.10 11.44 -0.59
C TYR A 17 12.53 11.57 -2.00
N PRO A 18 12.38 12.80 -2.53
CA PRO A 18 11.90 13.01 -3.88
C PRO A 18 12.72 12.24 -4.92
N ARG A 19 12.04 11.70 -5.95
CA ARG A 19 12.65 10.83 -6.98
C ARG A 19 13.77 11.49 -7.78
N ASP A 20 13.64 12.78 -8.02
CA ASP A 20 14.58 13.64 -8.72
C ASP A 20 15.87 13.89 -7.91
N ILE A 21 15.76 13.94 -6.59
CA ILE A 21 16.91 14.18 -5.68
C ILE A 21 17.55 12.85 -5.24
N PHE A 22 16.76 11.81 -4.97
CA PHE A 22 17.22 10.54 -4.40
C PHE A 22 16.93 9.31 -5.28
N PRO A 23 17.36 9.27 -6.55
CA PRO A 23 17.02 8.19 -7.48
C PRO A 23 17.62 6.82 -7.08
N SER A 24 18.62 6.78 -6.20
CA SER A 24 19.21 5.53 -5.70
C SER A 24 18.28 4.75 -4.77
N ILE A 25 17.45 5.43 -3.98
CA ILE A 25 16.49 4.79 -3.07
C ILE A 25 15.37 4.17 -3.89
N TRP A 26 14.82 4.93 -4.85
CA TRP A 26 13.78 4.47 -5.75
C TRP A 26 14.21 3.29 -6.62
N ARG A 27 15.45 3.30 -7.14
CA ARG A 27 15.99 2.14 -7.87
C ARG A 27 16.10 0.89 -7.00
N GLN A 28 16.42 1.02 -5.71
CA GLN A 28 16.44 -0.14 -4.82
C GLN A 28 15.02 -0.70 -4.60
N LEU A 29 14.03 0.18 -4.49
CA LEU A 29 12.63 -0.20 -4.41
C LEU A 29 12.18 -0.93 -5.68
N GLU A 30 12.44 -0.34 -6.85
CA GLU A 30 12.16 -0.94 -8.17
C GLU A 30 12.83 -2.31 -8.33
N ASN A 31 14.10 -2.46 -7.91
CA ASN A 31 14.79 -3.75 -7.92
C ASN A 31 14.14 -4.80 -6.99
N ALA A 32 13.58 -4.40 -5.85
CA ALA A 32 12.90 -5.30 -4.93
C ALA A 32 11.51 -5.69 -5.45
N ILE A 33 10.84 -4.79 -6.17
CA ILE A 33 9.61 -5.07 -6.92
C ILE A 33 9.88 -6.07 -8.04
N ASP A 34 10.94 -5.88 -8.82
CA ASP A 34 11.36 -6.80 -9.89
C ASP A 34 11.68 -8.21 -9.36
N ARG A 35 12.15 -8.30 -8.11
CA ARG A 35 12.37 -9.57 -7.39
C ARG A 35 11.10 -10.18 -6.81
N SER A 36 9.95 -9.54 -6.98
CA SER A 36 8.66 -9.92 -6.37
C SER A 36 8.73 -10.00 -4.84
N GLU A 37 9.55 -9.15 -4.22
CA GLU A 37 9.65 -9.02 -2.77
C GLU A 37 8.72 -7.95 -2.21
N LEU A 38 8.30 -6.99 -3.05
CA LEU A 38 7.41 -5.88 -2.68
C LEU A 38 6.17 -5.87 -3.57
N CYS A 39 5.01 -5.68 -2.92
CA CYS A 39 3.74 -5.52 -3.59
C CYS A 39 2.88 -4.44 -2.92
N ILE A 40 1.90 -3.92 -3.67
CA ILE A 40 0.82 -3.10 -3.17
C ILE A 40 -0.52 -3.67 -3.63
N CYS A 41 -1.56 -3.41 -2.83
CA CYS A 41 -2.92 -3.77 -3.19
C CYS A 41 -3.50 -2.76 -4.18
N GLU A 42 -4.50 -3.16 -4.98
CA GLU A 42 -5.26 -2.21 -5.81
C GLU A 42 -5.90 -1.08 -5.00
N ALA A 43 -6.29 -1.33 -3.75
CA ALA A 43 -6.84 -0.30 -2.87
C ALA A 43 -5.82 0.81 -2.57
N VAL A 44 -4.56 0.45 -2.34
CA VAL A 44 -3.44 1.39 -2.15
C VAL A 44 -3.24 2.23 -3.40
N LEU A 45 -3.32 1.62 -4.59
CA LEU A 45 -3.21 2.35 -5.86
C LEU A 45 -4.32 3.41 -6.00
N ARG A 46 -5.55 3.10 -5.60
CA ARG A 46 -6.68 4.04 -5.61
C ARG A 46 -6.50 5.18 -4.61
N GLU A 47 -5.90 4.91 -3.45
CA GLU A 47 -5.57 5.98 -2.50
C GLU A 47 -4.45 6.89 -3.00
N LEU A 48 -3.44 6.33 -3.69
CA LEU A 48 -2.40 7.13 -4.35
C LEU A 48 -3.00 8.07 -5.40
N GLU A 49 -3.99 7.60 -6.18
CA GLU A 49 -4.73 8.44 -7.15
C GLU A 49 -5.40 9.64 -6.47
N ARG A 50 -5.93 9.49 -5.24
CA ARG A 50 -6.52 10.59 -4.47
C ARG A 50 -5.47 11.54 -3.89
N GLY A 51 -4.26 11.04 -3.62
CA GLY A 51 -3.16 11.79 -3.01
C GLY A 51 -2.24 12.53 -4.00
N GLY A 52 -2.18 12.12 -5.26
CA GLY A 52 -1.45 12.81 -6.33
C GLY A 52 -1.05 11.92 -7.51
N ASP A 53 -1.07 12.50 -8.72
CA ASP A 53 -0.89 11.78 -9.99
C ASP A 53 0.52 11.18 -10.19
N ASP A 54 1.57 11.80 -9.65
CA ASP A 54 2.96 11.38 -9.92
C ASP A 54 3.27 10.00 -9.33
N LEU A 55 2.86 9.76 -8.08
CA LEU A 55 3.07 8.47 -7.41
C LEU A 55 2.18 7.39 -7.99
N HIS A 56 0.92 7.73 -8.28
CA HIS A 56 -0.02 6.82 -8.92
C HIS A 56 0.51 6.37 -10.29
N SER A 57 0.97 7.31 -11.12
CA SER A 57 1.55 7.01 -12.43
C SER A 57 2.80 6.14 -12.32
N TRP A 58 3.67 6.41 -11.35
CA TRP A 58 4.84 5.57 -11.09
C TRP A 58 4.44 4.15 -10.69
N ALA A 59 3.57 3.99 -9.69
CA ALA A 59 3.15 2.69 -9.19
C ALA A 59 2.45 1.85 -10.27
N LYS A 60 1.61 2.49 -11.09
CA LYS A 60 0.90 1.86 -12.20
C LYS A 60 1.83 1.40 -13.33
N ASN A 61 2.93 2.11 -13.55
CA ASN A 61 3.90 1.79 -14.60
C ASN A 61 4.89 0.68 -14.20
N LEU A 62 4.84 0.22 -12.95
CA LEU A 62 5.70 -0.86 -12.45
C LEU A 62 5.02 -2.23 -12.61
N PRO A 63 5.48 -3.09 -13.53
CA PRO A 63 4.90 -4.40 -13.73
C PRO A 63 5.13 -5.30 -12.52
N GLY A 64 4.08 -5.92 -12.01
CA GLY A 64 4.15 -6.81 -10.84
C GLY A 64 4.15 -6.10 -9.49
N PHE A 65 4.09 -4.77 -9.46
CA PHE A 65 3.98 -4.02 -8.21
C PHE A 65 2.57 -4.07 -7.63
N VAL A 66 1.55 -3.96 -8.49
CA VAL A 66 0.14 -4.00 -8.10
C VAL A 66 -0.33 -5.46 -8.12
N CYS A 67 -0.61 -6.00 -6.95
CA CYS A 67 -1.21 -7.32 -6.81
C CYS A 67 -2.73 -7.25 -6.96
N PRO A 68 -3.33 -8.14 -7.78
CA PRO A 68 -4.78 -8.21 -7.91
C PRO A 68 -5.41 -8.75 -6.62
N ILE A 69 -6.50 -8.13 -6.19
CA ILE A 69 -7.28 -8.56 -5.04
C ILE A 69 -7.83 -9.97 -5.29
N GLN A 70 -7.64 -10.87 -4.33
CA GLN A 70 -8.22 -12.22 -4.36
C GLN A 70 -9.58 -12.28 -3.65
N SER A 71 -10.39 -13.28 -4.01
CA SER A 71 -11.74 -13.45 -3.44
C SER A 71 -11.70 -13.70 -1.92
N GLU A 72 -10.66 -14.39 -1.44
CA GLU A 72 -10.41 -14.68 -0.03
C GLU A 72 -10.05 -13.42 0.78
N GLU A 73 -9.39 -12.46 0.13
CA GLU A 73 -9.07 -11.16 0.73
C GLU A 73 -10.37 -10.37 0.97
N LEU A 74 -11.30 -10.39 0.00
CA LEU A 74 -12.59 -9.70 0.12
C LEU A 74 -13.43 -10.21 1.30
N ILE A 75 -13.35 -11.51 1.62
CA ILE A 75 -14.02 -12.08 2.80
C ILE A 75 -13.43 -11.45 4.07
N THR A 76 -12.10 -11.42 4.18
CA THR A 76 -11.40 -10.82 5.33
C THR A 76 -11.69 -9.32 5.44
N VAL A 77 -11.68 -8.58 4.33
CA VAL A 77 -12.04 -7.15 4.28
C VAL A 77 -13.46 -6.94 4.79
N THR A 78 -14.41 -7.79 4.36
CA THR A 78 -15.80 -7.70 4.79
C THR A 78 -15.96 -7.99 6.28
N GLU A 79 -15.25 -9.00 6.80
CA GLU A 79 -15.22 -9.32 8.23
C GLU A 79 -14.68 -8.16 9.07
N ILE A 80 -13.56 -7.57 8.64
CA ILE A 80 -12.94 -6.41 9.30
C ILE A 80 -13.89 -5.21 9.26
N SER A 81 -14.49 -4.92 8.12
CA SER A 81 -15.42 -3.80 7.92
C SER A 81 -16.69 -3.95 8.76
N THR A 82 -17.18 -5.18 8.92
CA THR A 82 -18.37 -5.48 9.74
C THR A 82 -18.04 -5.40 11.23
N SER A 83 -16.84 -5.84 11.63
CA SER A 83 -16.40 -5.85 13.03
C SER A 83 -15.95 -4.47 13.53
N HIS A 84 -15.39 -3.65 12.63
CA HIS A 84 -14.87 -2.31 12.93
C HIS A 84 -15.45 -1.23 12.00
N PRO A 85 -16.79 -1.06 11.96
CA PRO A 85 -17.45 -0.18 11.00
C PRO A 85 -17.09 1.30 11.20
N ASN A 86 -16.76 1.72 12.42
CA ASN A 86 -16.37 3.11 12.70
C ASN A 86 -14.95 3.44 12.24
N TRP A 87 -14.08 2.44 12.06
CA TRP A 87 -12.71 2.60 11.60
C TRP A 87 -12.67 2.72 10.07
N VAL A 88 -13.34 1.81 9.36
CA VAL A 88 -13.38 1.78 7.88
C VAL A 88 -14.19 2.94 7.28
N ARG A 89 -15.14 3.52 8.03
CA ARG A 89 -15.96 4.66 7.55
C ARG A 89 -15.21 5.96 7.40
N GLN A 90 -14.01 6.08 7.99
CA GLN A 90 -13.14 7.21 7.69
C GLN A 90 -12.59 6.94 6.28
N GLN A 91 -12.99 7.73 5.28
CA GLN A 91 -12.54 7.56 3.87
C GLN A 91 -11.01 7.51 3.68
N MET A 92 -10.25 7.82 4.73
CA MET A 92 -8.78 7.72 4.78
C MET A 92 -8.26 6.31 5.09
N ASN A 93 -9.10 5.41 5.58
CA ASN A 93 -8.74 4.07 6.06
C ASN A 93 -9.44 2.98 5.23
N GLU A 94 -9.85 3.34 4.00
CA GLU A 94 -10.57 2.42 3.12
C GLU A 94 -9.62 1.34 2.58
N ALA A 95 -8.33 1.65 2.39
CA ALA A 95 -7.33 0.66 1.97
C ALA A 95 -6.80 -0.22 3.10
N ASP A 96 -6.79 0.21 4.37
CA ASP A 96 -6.19 -0.54 5.48
C ASP A 96 -6.75 -1.97 5.61
N PRO A 97 -8.08 -2.21 5.52
CA PRO A 97 -8.62 -3.56 5.55
C PRO A 97 -8.09 -4.43 4.41
N PHE A 98 -7.85 -3.86 3.23
CA PHE A 98 -7.30 -4.57 2.08
C PHE A 98 -5.83 -4.89 2.27
N VAL A 99 -5.03 -3.96 2.79
CA VAL A 99 -3.61 -4.19 3.12
C VAL A 99 -3.47 -5.31 4.14
N ILE A 100 -4.30 -5.31 5.19
CA ILE A 100 -4.32 -6.38 6.20
C ILE A 100 -4.75 -7.72 5.59
N ALA A 101 -5.82 -7.72 4.79
CA ALA A 101 -6.32 -8.94 4.16
C ALA A 101 -5.29 -9.56 3.21
N HIS A 102 -4.66 -8.74 2.38
CA HIS A 102 -3.62 -9.18 1.45
C HIS A 102 -2.40 -9.72 2.18
N ALA A 103 -1.91 -9.01 3.21
CA ALA A 103 -0.77 -9.47 3.98
C ALA A 103 -1.04 -10.78 4.74
N LYS A 104 -2.27 -10.94 5.24
CA LYS A 104 -2.72 -12.20 5.87
C LYS A 104 -2.78 -13.35 4.85
N TYR A 105 -3.25 -13.09 3.64
CA TYR A 105 -3.35 -14.09 2.58
C TYR A 105 -1.97 -14.53 2.06
N GLU A 106 -1.11 -13.56 1.77
CA GLU A 106 0.23 -13.79 1.23
C GLU A 106 1.24 -14.25 2.30
N GLY A 107 0.96 -13.98 3.57
CA GLY A 107 1.92 -14.16 4.66
C GLY A 107 3.07 -13.13 4.58
N SER A 108 2.79 -11.94 4.03
CA SER A 108 3.75 -10.85 3.90
C SER A 108 3.77 -9.96 5.15
N ALA A 109 4.86 -9.22 5.35
CA ALA A 109 4.95 -8.22 6.39
C ALA A 109 4.44 -6.86 5.85
N ILE A 110 3.57 -6.21 6.62
CA ILE A 110 3.07 -4.87 6.26
C ILE A 110 4.13 -3.83 6.63
N VAL A 111 4.42 -2.93 5.69
CA VAL A 111 5.26 -1.76 5.93
C VAL A 111 4.37 -0.53 5.83
N SER A 112 4.18 0.14 6.95
CA SER A 112 3.32 1.31 7.08
C SER A 112 3.99 2.34 7.99
N GLU A 113 3.70 3.62 7.75
CA GLU A 113 4.18 4.74 8.56
C GLU A 113 3.00 5.56 9.10
N GLU A 114 2.17 4.93 9.94
CA GLU A 114 1.08 5.61 10.61
C GLU A 114 1.55 6.37 11.84
N LYS A 115 1.09 7.60 11.98
CA LYS A 115 1.22 8.34 13.23
C LYS A 115 0.03 7.99 14.11
N ALA A 116 0.31 7.61 15.36
CA ALA A 116 -0.74 7.44 16.35
C ALA A 116 -1.53 8.76 16.49
N VAL A 117 -2.83 8.70 16.17
CA VAL A 117 -3.74 9.84 16.34
C VAL A 117 -4.12 9.90 17.82
N GLY A 118 -3.31 10.61 18.61
CA GLY A 118 -3.54 10.78 20.05
C GLY A 118 -2.27 11.15 20.80
N ARG A 119 -1.84 12.40 20.70
CA ARG A 119 -0.94 13.00 21.69
C ARG A 119 -1.22 14.50 21.84
#